data_AF-A0A351Y5T1-F1
#
_entry.id   AF-A0A351Y5T1-F1
#
_cell.length_a   1.000
_cell.length_b   1.000
_cell.length_c   1.000
_cell.angle_alpha   90.00
_cell.angle_beta   90.00
_cell.angle_gamma   90.00
#
_symmetry.space_group_name_H-M   'P 1'
#
loop_
_entity.id
_entity.type
_entity.pdbx_description
1 polymer ?
#
loop_
_entity_poly.entity_id
_entity_poly.type
_entity_poly.pdbx_seq_one_letter_code
_entity_poly.pdbx_strand_id
1 'polypeptide(L)' 'MDFDVKKNYYDILGVKEDASPEEIKKAFKKAAVKHHPDKGGDKKKFQEMNEAYQVIGDEKKKGQYDAYRKGGYS' A
#
# COMPACT_ATOMS: atom_id res chain seq x y z
N MET A 1 -5.21 15.47 -2.35
CA MET A 1 -4.70 14.13 -2.69
C MET A 1 -4.59 13.32 -1.42
N ASP A 2 -5.35 12.24 -1.33
CA ASP A 2 -5.39 11.34 -0.18
C ASP A 2 -4.25 10.29 -0.19
N PHE A 3 -3.19 10.55 -0.95
CA PHE A 3 -2.06 9.64 -1.14
C PHE A 3 -0.75 10.41 -1.35
N ASP A 4 0.30 9.91 -0.71
CA ASP A 4 1.65 10.46 -0.76
C ASP A 4 2.43 9.80 -1.91
N VAL A 5 2.65 10.57 -2.98
CA VAL A 5 3.35 10.11 -4.19
C VAL A 5 4.84 9.83 -3.98
N LYS A 6 5.43 10.29 -2.87
CA LYS A 6 6.82 9.98 -2.50
C LYS A 6 6.93 8.63 -1.78
N LYS A 7 5.85 8.14 -1.17
CA LYS A 7 5.81 6.82 -0.52
C LYS A 7 5.66 5.70 -1.54
N ASN A 8 6.49 4.67 -1.41
CA ASN A 8 6.32 3.42 -2.15
C ASN A 8 5.29 2.52 -1.46
N TYR A 9 4.02 2.66 -1.80
CA TYR A 9 2.96 1.80 -1.23
C TYR A 9 3.15 0.30 -1.50
N TYR A 10 3.75 -0.05 -2.63
CA TYR A 10 4.15 -1.42 -2.95
C TYR A 10 5.17 -1.97 -1.93
N ASP A 11 6.18 -1.17 -1.59
CA ASP A 11 7.23 -1.53 -0.64
C ASP A 11 6.68 -1.64 0.79
N ILE A 12 5.78 -0.72 1.17
CA ILE A 12 5.08 -0.75 2.46
C ILE A 12 4.28 -2.04 2.65
N LEU A 13 3.62 -2.52 1.59
CA LEU A 13 2.88 -3.79 1.61
C LEU A 13 3.77 -5.01 1.33
N GLY A 14 5.04 -4.80 0.96
CA GLY A 14 5.99 -5.85 0.61
C GLY A 14 5.59 -6.61 -0.67
N VAL A 15 4.93 -5.92 -1.61
CA VAL A 15 4.53 -6.47 -2.91
C VAL A 15 5.30 -5.81 -4.04
N LYS A 16 5.28 -6.44 -5.21
CA LYS A 16 5.81 -5.83 -6.44
C LYS A 16 4.85 -4.77 -6.98
N GLU A 17 5.37 -3.81 -7.73
CA GLU A 17 4.58 -2.82 -8.50
C GLU A 17 3.61 -3.47 -9.50
N ASP A 18 4.00 -4.62 -10.04
CA ASP A 18 3.18 -5.45 -10.93
C ASP A 18 2.19 -6.37 -10.18
N ALA A 19 2.08 -6.24 -8.84
CA ALA A 19 1.20 -7.12 -8.07
C ALA A 19 -0.27 -6.94 -8.45
N SER A 20 -0.94 -8.07 -8.65
CA SER A 20 -2.38 -8.13 -8.86
C SER A 20 -3.15 -7.67 -7.60
N PRO A 21 -4.38 -7.18 -7.75
CA PRO A 21 -5.21 -6.77 -6.60
C PRO A 21 -5.40 -7.91 -5.58
N GLU A 22 -5.42 -9.16 -6.04
CA GLU A 22 -5.46 -10.34 -5.16
C GLU A 22 -4.19 -10.51 -4.32
N GLU A 23 -3.01 -10.31 -4.91
CA GLU A 23 -1.71 -10.36 -4.24
C GLU A 23 -1.60 -9.23 -3.20
N ILE A 24 -2.01 -8.01 -3.57
CA ILE A 24 -2.05 -6.84 -2.69
C ILE A 24 -2.93 -7.11 -1.46
N LYS A 25 -4.15 -7.64 -1.68
CA LYS A 25 -5.08 -7.98 -0.60
C LYS A 25 -4.55 -9.08 0.31
N LYS A 26 -3.90 -10.09 -0.27
CA LYS A 26 -3.30 -11.20 0.47
C LYS A 26 -2.10 -10.74 1.31
N ALA A 27 -1.25 -9.90 0.74
CA ALA A 27 -0.10 -9.30 1.42
C ALA A 27 -0.55 -8.40 2.58
N PHE A 28 -1.53 -7.51 2.35
CA PHE A 28 -2.12 -6.69 3.40
C PHE A 28 -2.65 -7.54 4.56
N LYS A 29 -3.44 -8.59 4.29
CA LYS A 29 -3.92 -9.50 5.34
C LYS A 29 -2.77 -10.15 6.11
N LYS A 30 -1.74 -10.63 5.42
CA LYS A 30 -0.57 -11.27 6.05
C LYS A 30 0.19 -10.29 6.94
N ALA A 31 0.40 -9.08 6.44
CA ALA A 31 1.16 -8.04 7.12
C ALA A 31 0.37 -7.43 8.29
N ALA A 32 -0.95 -7.26 8.15
CA ALA A 32 -1.88 -6.85 9.20
C ALA A 32 -1.88 -7.84 10.38
N VAL A 33 -1.85 -9.15 10.13
CA VAL A 33 -1.75 -10.16 11.19
C VAL A 33 -0.37 -10.17 11.85
N LYS A 34 0.69 -9.88 11.08
CA LYS A 34 2.08 -9.83 11.58
C LYS A 34 2.37 -8.59 12.42
N HIS A 35 1.77 -7.45 12.04
CA HIS A 35 1.94 -6.15 12.70
C HIS A 35 0.71 -5.75 13.52
N HIS A 36 -0.14 -6.72 13.88
CA HIS A 36 -1.33 -6.43 14.67
C HIS A 36 -0.93 -5.88 16.05
N PRO A 37 -1.53 -4.76 16.51
CA PRO A 37 -1.15 -4.13 17.78
C PRO A 37 -1.33 -5.07 18.98
N ASP A 38 -2.32 -5.97 18.92
CA ASP A 38 -2.58 -6.99 19.96
C ASP A 38 -1.43 -7.99 20.12
N LYS A 39 -0.63 -8.22 19.06
CA LYS A 39 0.56 -9.08 19.09
C LYS A 39 1.85 -8.31 19.40
N GLY A 40 1.76 -7.07 19.88
CA GLY A 40 2.91 -6.18 20.07
C GLY A 40 3.40 -5.53 18.76
N GLY A 41 2.54 -5.47 17.74
CA GLY A 41 2.84 -4.84 16.48
C GLY A 41 2.75 -3.31 16.52
N ASP A 42 3.34 -2.68 15.51
CA ASP A 42 3.48 -1.23 15.44
C ASP A 42 2.24 -0.60 14.80
N LYS A 43 1.47 0.17 15.59
CA LYS A 43 0.25 0.84 15.10
C LYS A 43 0.53 1.77 13.93
N LYS A 44 1.72 2.39 13.89
CA LYS A 44 2.14 3.27 12.80
C LYS A 44 2.33 2.48 11.50
N LYS A 45 3.03 1.34 11.55
CA LYS A 45 3.16 0.44 10.39
C LYS A 45 1.80 -0.09 9.94
N PHE A 46 0.91 -0.41 10.87
CA PHE A 46 -0.46 -0.81 10.55
C PHE A 46 -1.22 0.27 9.77
N GLN A 47 -1.12 1.53 10.19
CA GLN A 47 -1.72 2.64 9.47
C GLN A 47 -1.12 2.81 8.08
N GLU A 48 0.20 2.72 7.93
CA GLU A 48 0.87 2.84 6.63
C GLU A 48 0.46 1.73 5.66
N MET A 49 0.36 0.47 6.12
CA MET A 49 -0.14 -0.64 5.31
C MET A 49 -1.60 -0.44 4.90
N ASN A 50 -2.43 0.09 5.79
CA ASN A 50 -3.84 0.35 5.50
C ASN A 50 -4.00 1.47 4.46
N GLU A 51 -3.21 2.54 4.58
CA GLU A 51 -3.15 3.62 3.59
C GLU A 51 -2.69 3.07 2.24
N ALA A 52 -1.59 2.30 2.22
CA ALA A 52 -1.10 1.65 1.01
C ALA A 52 -2.19 0.81 0.33
N TYR A 53 -2.88 -0.04 1.10
CA TYR A 53 -3.96 -0.88 0.58
C TYR A 53 -5.14 -0.05 0.06
N GLN A 54 -5.48 1.06 0.71
CA GLN A 54 -6.54 1.96 0.22
C GLN A 54 -6.19 2.65 -1.09
N VAL A 55 -4.91 2.80 -1.42
CA VAL A 55 -4.45 3.44 -2.66
C VAL A 55 -4.22 2.42 -3.76
N ILE A 56 -3.36 1.43 -3.53
CA ILE A 56 -2.98 0.46 -4.57
C ILE A 56 -3.91 -0.75 -4.66
N GLY A 57 -4.74 -0.99 -3.64
CA GLY A 57 -5.72 -2.09 -3.62
C GLY A 57 -7.01 -1.79 -4.39
N ASP A 58 -7.28 -0.51 -4.69
CA ASP A 58 -8.38 -0.09 -5.54
C ASP A 58 -7.85 0.26 -6.93
N GLU A 59 -8.38 -0.36 -7.97
CA GLU A 59 -7.85 -0.21 -9.34
C GLU A 59 -7.92 1.24 -9.84
N LYS A 60 -8.98 1.98 -9.49
CA LYS A 60 -9.10 3.40 -9.85
C LYS A 60 -8.05 4.26 -9.14
N LYS A 61 -7.83 4.04 -7.85
CA LYS A 61 -6.82 4.80 -7.09
C LYS A 61 -5.40 4.39 -7.46
N LYS A 62 -5.16 3.09 -7.71
CA LYS A 62 -3.90 2.57 -8.22
C LYS A 62 -3.56 3.24 -9.54
N GLY A 63 -4.51 3.28 -10.48
CA GLY A 63 -4.32 3.95 -11.77
C GLY A 63 -3.98 5.43 -11.63
N GLN A 64 -4.63 6.16 -10.71
CA GLN A 64 -4.28 7.54 -10.41
C GLN A 64 -2.86 7.65 -9.83
N TYR A 65 -2.55 6.87 -8.80
CA TYR A 65 -1.23 6.87 -8.16
C TYR A 65 -0.09 6.53 -9.13
N ASP A 66 -0.27 5.51 -9.98
CA ASP A 66 0.68 5.15 -11.04
C ASP A 66 0.80 6.26 -12.09
N ALA A 67 -0.32 6.86 -12.52
CA ALA A 67 -0.30 7.98 -13.45
C ALA A 67 0.42 9.22 -12.87
N TYR A 68 0.23 9.51 -11.57
CA TYR A 68 0.96 10.58 -10.89
C TYR A 68 2.45 10.26 -10.74
N ARG A 69 2.84 9.01 -10.45
CA ARG A 69 4.25 8.60 -10.37
C ARG A 69 4.96 8.58 -11.71
N LYS A 70 4.34 8.05 -12.76
CA LYS A 70 4.90 8.01 -14.12
C LYS A 70 4.84 9.38 -14.81
N GLY A 71 3.84 10.19 -14.49
CA GLY A 71 3.53 11.46 -15.16
C GLY A 71 4.44 12.63 -14.80
N GLY A 72 5.37 12.48 -13.84
CA GLY A 72 6.42 13.45 -13.62
C GLY A 72 6.50 13.97 -12.19
N TYR A 73 7.51 13.49 -11.48
CA TYR A 73 8.43 14.40 -10.79
C TYR A 73 9.64 14.53 -11.73
N SER A 74 9.68 15.60 -12.53
CA SER A 74 10.89 16.10 -13.18
C SER A 74 11.06 17.55 -12.78
#